data_AF-A0A1V5VTY4-F1
#
_entry.id   AF-A0A1V5VTY4-F1
#
_cell.length_a   1.000
_cell.length_b   1.000
_cell.length_c   1.000
_cell.angle_alpha   90.00
_cell.angle_beta   90.00
_cell.angle_gamma   90.00
#
_symmetry.space_group_name_H-M   'P 1'
#
loop_
_entity.id
_entity.type
_entity.pdbx_description
1 polymer ?
#
loop_
_entity_poly.entity_id
_entity_poly.type
_entity_poly.pdbx_seq_one_letter_code
_entity_poly.pdbx_strand_id
1 'polypeptide(L)'
;MVDEVKKILSHSSGEVIADPELCFSLIKCYSRLYKGGCSVRTCKNSLSLYYKILQKNGIEMATINEQAKERTCVPAFKGIKYISRAAKYFNADLLTDRDAIFLLTHKCLTEEDFIKLPTGWNTGQEDCILEIADLLAQGMSVKAIKEKYKDVKEIGGKECTKELWTELIKEARKLNEVSK
;
A
#
# COMPACT_ATOMS: atom_id res chain seq x y z
N MET A 1 -8.31 -11.57 -13.60
CA MET A 1 -8.97 -10.27 -13.84
C MET A 1 -8.44 -9.67 -15.14
N VAL A 2 -7.12 -9.68 -15.34
CA VAL A 2 -6.51 -9.25 -16.61
C VAL A 2 -7.08 -10.03 -17.80
N ASP A 3 -7.26 -11.35 -17.69
CA ASP A 3 -7.82 -12.16 -18.77
C ASP A 3 -9.30 -11.86 -19.06
N GLU A 4 -10.09 -11.51 -18.03
CA GLU A 4 -11.49 -11.08 -18.22
C GLU A 4 -11.54 -9.77 -19.00
N VAL A 5 -10.66 -8.81 -18.68
CA VAL A 5 -10.56 -7.55 -19.43
C VAL A 5 -10.12 -7.82 -20.87
N LYS A 6 -9.12 -8.68 -21.10
CA LYS A 6 -8.68 -9.05 -22.46
C LYS A 6 -9.82 -9.69 -23.27
N LYS A 7 -10.61 -10.59 -22.65
CA LYS A 7 -11.77 -11.21 -23.28
C LYS A 7 -12.83 -10.18 -23.67
N ILE A 8 -13.10 -9.18 -22.83
CA ILE A 8 -14.06 -8.11 -23.17
C ILE A 8 -13.51 -7.27 -24.33
N LEU A 9 -12.23 -6.89 -24.27
CA LEU A 9 -11.58 -6.03 -25.25
C LEU A 9 -11.28 -6.72 -26.59
N SER A 10 -11.41 -8.05 -26.68
CA SER A 10 -11.30 -8.78 -27.96
C SER A 10 -12.56 -8.67 -28.83
N HIS A 11 -13.63 -8.06 -28.31
CA HIS A 11 -14.89 -7.85 -29.01
C HIS A 11 -15.12 -6.35 -29.23
N SER A 12 -15.96 -5.98 -30.19
CA SER A 12 -16.34 -4.59 -30.40
C SER A 12 -17.32 -4.09 -29.33
N SER A 13 -17.39 -2.76 -29.15
CA SER A 13 -18.31 -2.14 -28.21
C SER A 13 -19.78 -2.54 -28.44
N GLY A 14 -20.19 -2.71 -29.71
CA GLY A 14 -21.54 -3.13 -30.07
C GLY A 14 -21.84 -4.57 -29.66
N GLU A 15 -20.90 -5.50 -29.92
CA GLU A 15 -21.03 -6.91 -29.55
C GLU A 15 -21.08 -7.07 -28.03
N VAL A 16 -20.20 -6.38 -27.29
CA VAL A 16 -20.17 -6.43 -25.82
C VAL A 16 -21.49 -5.96 -25.19
N ILE A 17 -22.15 -4.96 -25.79
CA ILE A 17 -23.41 -4.43 -25.26
C ILE A 17 -24.61 -5.30 -25.65
N ALA A 18 -24.57 -5.93 -26.84
CA ALA A 18 -25.67 -6.75 -27.35
C ALA A 18 -25.70 -8.14 -26.72
N ASP A 19 -24.54 -8.71 -26.40
CA ASP A 19 -24.41 -10.02 -25.77
C ASP A 19 -24.61 -9.92 -24.23
N PRO A 20 -25.58 -10.65 -23.65
CA PRO A 20 -25.86 -10.60 -22.22
C PRO A 20 -24.69 -11.01 -21.31
N GLU A 21 -23.87 -11.98 -21.71
CA GLU A 21 -22.75 -12.48 -20.91
C GLU A 21 -21.57 -11.50 -20.94
N LEU A 22 -21.23 -10.97 -22.12
CA LEU A 22 -20.18 -9.95 -22.27
C LEU A 22 -20.60 -8.65 -21.58
N CYS A 23 -21.87 -8.28 -21.68
CA CYS A 23 -22.43 -7.10 -21.00
C CYS A 23 -22.32 -7.25 -19.48
N PHE A 24 -22.72 -8.40 -18.94
CA PHE A 24 -22.57 -8.68 -17.50
C PHE A 24 -21.10 -8.68 -17.06
N SER A 25 -20.21 -9.25 -17.89
CA SER A 25 -18.76 -9.25 -17.64
C SER A 25 -18.19 -7.84 -17.60
N LEU A 26 -18.61 -6.96 -18.53
CA LEU A 26 -18.23 -5.55 -18.55
C LEU A 26 -18.68 -4.82 -17.27
N ILE A 27 -19.94 -5.00 -16.87
CA ILE A 27 -20.51 -4.41 -15.65
C ILE A 27 -19.69 -4.82 -14.43
N LYS A 28 -19.41 -6.12 -14.29
CA LYS A 28 -18.67 -6.68 -13.16
C LYS A 28 -17.22 -6.21 -13.13
N CYS A 29 -16.54 -6.22 -14.27
CA CYS A 29 -15.17 -5.71 -14.39
C CYS A 29 -15.12 -4.22 -14.04
N TYR A 30 -16.01 -3.41 -14.61
CA TYR A 30 -16.03 -1.98 -14.35
C TYR A 30 -16.32 -1.66 -12.87
N SER A 31 -17.32 -2.33 -12.29
CA SER A 31 -17.67 -2.20 -10.88
C SER A 31 -16.48 -2.49 -9.97
N ARG A 32 -15.79 -3.61 -10.21
CA ARG A 32 -14.65 -4.01 -9.38
C ARG A 32 -13.43 -3.10 -9.54
N LEU A 33 -13.07 -2.78 -10.79
CA LEU A 33 -11.85 -2.00 -11.08
C LEU A 33 -11.99 -0.51 -10.73
N TYR A 34 -13.16 0.09 -10.93
CA TYR A 34 -13.33 1.55 -10.84
C TYR A 34 -14.31 2.00 -9.75
N LYS A 35 -15.14 1.11 -9.22
CA LYS A 35 -16.14 1.44 -8.19
C LYS A 35 -15.99 0.63 -6.90
N GLY A 36 -14.91 -0.13 -6.74
CA GLY A 36 -14.67 -0.92 -5.53
C GLY A 36 -15.75 -1.99 -5.28
N GLY A 37 -16.36 -2.53 -6.34
CA GLY A 37 -17.42 -3.54 -6.24
C GLY A 37 -18.82 -2.98 -6.02
N CYS A 38 -19.00 -1.65 -5.96
CA CYS A 38 -20.33 -1.04 -5.85
C CYS A 38 -21.17 -1.23 -7.13
N SER A 39 -22.49 -1.20 -6.96
CA SER A 39 -23.44 -1.26 -8.08
C SER A 39 -23.20 -0.14 -9.10
N VAL A 40 -23.30 -0.46 -10.39
CA VAL A 40 -23.13 0.49 -11.50
C VAL A 40 -24.42 0.60 -12.31
N ARG A 41 -24.57 1.69 -13.07
CA ARG A 41 -25.75 1.92 -13.91
C ARG A 41 -25.67 1.03 -15.15
N THR A 42 -26.80 0.49 -15.58
CA THR A 42 -26.85 -0.51 -16.68
C THR A 42 -27.45 0.04 -17.98
N CYS A 43 -27.72 1.34 -18.07
CA CYS A 43 -28.24 1.93 -19.30
C CYS A 43 -27.19 1.88 -20.43
N LYS A 44 -27.65 1.77 -21.69
CA LYS A 44 -26.80 1.64 -22.87
C LYS A 44 -25.66 2.67 -22.94
N ASN A 45 -25.97 3.93 -22.63
CA ASN A 45 -24.97 5.01 -22.62
C ASN A 45 -23.88 4.80 -21.55
N SER A 46 -24.25 4.27 -20.38
CA SER A 46 -23.29 3.94 -19.32
C SER A 46 -22.40 2.76 -19.73
N LEU A 47 -22.97 1.72 -20.34
CA LEU A 47 -22.21 0.57 -20.83
C LEU A 47 -21.17 0.97 -21.89
N SER A 48 -21.57 1.81 -22.86
CA SER A 48 -20.64 2.38 -23.85
C SER A 48 -19.50 3.17 -23.20
N LEU A 49 -19.80 3.93 -22.14
CA LEU A 49 -18.79 4.67 -21.40
C LEU A 49 -17.85 3.72 -20.63
N TYR A 50 -18.38 2.69 -19.98
CA TYR A 50 -17.56 1.71 -19.25
C TYR A 50 -16.59 1.00 -20.17
N TYR A 51 -17.05 0.60 -21.36
CA TYR A 51 -16.20 0.00 -22.39
C TYR A 51 -15.06 0.92 -22.81
N LYS A 52 -15.35 2.21 -23.08
CA LYS A 52 -14.32 3.21 -23.42
C LYS A 52 -13.28 3.40 -22.32
N ILE A 53 -13.72 3.39 -21.06
CA ILE A 53 -12.81 3.50 -19.91
C ILE A 53 -11.93 2.24 -19.82
N LEU A 54 -12.52 1.05 -20.00
CA LEU A 54 -11.79 -0.22 -20.02
C LEU A 54 -10.73 -0.25 -21.13
N GLN A 55 -11.05 0.28 -22.32
CA GLN A 55 -10.08 0.41 -23.41
C GLN A 55 -8.91 1.33 -23.06
N LYS A 56 -9.18 2.41 -22.33
CA LYS A 56 -8.16 3.42 -22.00
C LYS A 56 -7.11 2.89 -21.01
N ASN A 57 -7.53 2.24 -19.93
CA ASN A 57 -6.63 1.80 -18.87
C ASN A 57 -7.09 0.54 -18.11
N GLY A 58 -8.00 -0.26 -18.68
CA GLY A 58 -8.57 -1.42 -18.03
C GLY A 58 -7.54 -2.50 -17.70
N ILE A 59 -6.57 -2.73 -18.60
CA ILE A 59 -5.48 -3.70 -18.36
C ILE A 59 -4.59 -3.24 -17.20
N GLU A 60 -4.19 -1.98 -17.17
CA GLU A 60 -3.40 -1.40 -16.08
C GLU A 60 -4.12 -1.54 -14.74
N MET A 61 -5.40 -1.16 -14.68
CA MET A 61 -6.20 -1.30 -13.45
C MET A 61 -6.41 -2.77 -13.05
N ALA A 62 -6.54 -3.68 -14.00
CA ALA A 62 -6.64 -5.10 -13.72
C ALA A 62 -5.35 -5.67 -13.12
N THR A 63 -4.19 -5.26 -13.64
CA THR A 63 -2.88 -5.61 -13.08
C THR A 63 -2.73 -5.07 -11.67
N ILE A 64 -3.10 -3.81 -11.43
CA ILE A 64 -3.10 -3.22 -10.08
C ILE A 64 -4.03 -4.01 -9.15
N ASN A 65 -5.21 -4.41 -9.63
CA ASN A 65 -6.14 -5.23 -8.83
C ASN A 65 -5.56 -6.59 -8.45
N GLU A 66 -4.79 -7.22 -9.34
CA GLU A 66 -4.12 -8.49 -9.06
C GLU A 66 -2.96 -8.31 -8.07
N GLN A 67 -2.13 -7.29 -8.25
CA GLN A 67 -1.08 -6.92 -7.29
C GLN A 67 -1.65 -6.57 -5.91
N ALA A 68 -2.80 -5.91 -5.87
CA ALA A 68 -3.49 -5.61 -4.61
C ALA A 68 -4.01 -6.86 -3.89
N LYS A 69 -4.14 -8.02 -4.55
CA LYS A 69 -4.42 -9.29 -3.85
C LYS A 69 -3.21 -9.87 -3.15
N GLU A 70 -2.02 -9.58 -3.68
CA GLU A 70 -0.74 -10.02 -3.12
C GLU A 70 -0.21 -9.07 -2.04
N ARG A 71 -0.90 -7.94 -1.82
CA ARG A 71 -0.53 -6.97 -0.79
C ARG A 71 -0.49 -7.62 0.58
N THR A 72 0.46 -7.15 1.39
CA THR A 72 0.54 -7.51 2.80
C THR A 72 -0.03 -6.43 3.71
N CYS A 73 -0.09 -5.19 3.22
CA CYS A 73 -0.66 -4.08 3.98
C CYS A 73 -2.17 -4.22 4.15
N VAL A 74 -2.64 -3.77 5.32
CA VAL A 74 -4.07 -3.68 5.63
C VAL A 74 -4.34 -2.26 6.13
N PRO A 75 -4.95 -1.39 5.31
CA PRO A 75 -5.36 -0.06 5.75
C PRO A 75 -6.40 -0.12 6.87
N ALA A 76 -6.32 0.83 7.80
CA ALA A 76 -7.29 0.98 8.90
C ALA A 76 -8.64 1.56 8.44
N PHE A 77 -8.69 2.15 7.24
CA PHE A 77 -9.92 2.65 6.63
C PHE A 77 -10.50 1.68 5.60
N LYS A 78 -11.82 1.78 5.35
CA LYS A 78 -12.54 0.95 4.38
C LYS A 78 -13.02 1.79 3.20
N GLY A 79 -13.09 1.18 2.01
CA GLY A 79 -13.59 1.82 0.80
C GLY A 79 -12.67 2.93 0.27
N ILE A 80 -13.25 3.96 -0.33
CA ILE A 80 -12.50 5.05 -0.96
C ILE A 80 -12.28 6.18 0.05
N LYS A 81 -11.02 6.54 0.31
CA LYS A 81 -10.61 7.67 1.16
C LYS A 81 -9.91 8.72 0.30
N TYR A 82 -10.27 10.00 0.48
CA TYR A 82 -9.49 11.11 -0.07
C TYR A 82 -8.29 11.37 0.84
N ILE A 83 -7.08 11.31 0.29
CA ILE A 83 -5.85 11.63 1.00
C ILE A 83 -5.45 13.05 0.61
N SER A 84 -5.66 14.00 1.52
CA SER A 84 -5.50 15.44 1.26
C SER A 84 -4.09 15.82 0.81
N ARG A 85 -3.07 15.29 1.49
CA ARG A 85 -1.65 15.54 1.16
C ARG A 85 -1.23 15.00 -0.21
N ALA A 86 -1.87 13.95 -0.69
CA ALA A 86 -1.66 13.40 -2.03
C ALA A 86 -2.63 13.98 -3.08
N ALA A 87 -3.57 14.83 -2.65
CA ALA A 87 -4.66 15.38 -3.47
C ALA A 87 -5.39 14.34 -4.33
N LYS A 88 -5.56 13.10 -3.81
CA LYS A 88 -6.05 11.96 -4.60
C LYS A 88 -6.90 11.01 -3.75
N TYR A 89 -7.87 10.38 -4.40
CA TYR A 89 -8.68 9.31 -3.83
C TYR A 89 -7.97 7.96 -3.96
N PHE A 90 -7.93 7.21 -2.86
CA PHE A 90 -7.38 5.86 -2.81
C PHE A 90 -8.45 4.89 -2.33
N ASN A 91 -8.56 3.74 -2.99
CA ASN A 91 -9.42 2.66 -2.54
C ASN A 91 -8.60 1.74 -1.64
N ALA A 92 -9.05 1.55 -0.40
CA ALA A 92 -8.41 0.67 0.59
C ALA A 92 -8.21 -0.76 0.08
N ASP A 93 -9.12 -1.25 -0.76
CA ASP A 93 -9.05 -2.62 -1.31
C ASP A 93 -8.06 -2.76 -2.47
N LEU A 94 -7.64 -1.64 -3.07
CA LEU A 94 -6.73 -1.58 -4.21
C LEU A 94 -5.37 -0.97 -3.85
N LEU A 95 -5.16 -0.63 -2.57
CA LEU A 95 -3.91 -0.04 -2.14
C LEU A 95 -2.83 -1.12 -2.11
N THR A 96 -1.88 -1.06 -3.04
CA THR A 96 -0.75 -1.98 -3.10
C THR A 96 0.30 -1.64 -2.04
N ASP A 97 1.18 -2.59 -1.72
CA ASP A 97 2.29 -2.32 -0.79
C ASP A 97 3.20 -1.20 -1.31
N ARG A 98 3.42 -1.13 -2.63
CA ARG A 98 4.18 -0.05 -3.28
C ARG A 98 3.54 1.32 -3.07
N ASP A 99 2.22 1.42 -3.25
CA ASP A 99 1.49 2.66 -3.03
C ASP A 99 1.51 3.05 -1.55
N ALA A 100 1.33 2.07 -0.66
CA ALA A 100 1.36 2.29 0.78
C ALA A 100 2.74 2.80 1.24
N ILE A 101 3.84 2.20 0.78
CA ILE A 101 5.20 2.66 1.03
C ILE A 101 5.37 4.09 0.52
N PHE A 102 4.97 4.38 -0.72
CA PHE A 102 5.07 5.73 -1.26
C PHE A 102 4.32 6.76 -0.40
N LEU A 103 3.09 6.43 0.02
CA LEU A 103 2.28 7.31 0.85
C LEU A 103 2.86 7.51 2.25
N LEU A 104 3.47 6.47 2.83
CA LEU A 104 4.17 6.57 4.11
C LEU A 104 5.45 7.41 3.98
N THR A 105 6.29 7.18 2.97
CA THR A 105 7.53 7.96 2.71
C THR A 105 7.24 9.45 2.57
N HIS A 106 6.16 9.80 1.86
CA HIS A 106 5.78 11.20 1.60
C HIS A 106 4.87 11.78 2.69
N LYS A 107 4.75 11.11 3.84
CA LYS A 107 3.92 11.54 4.98
C LYS A 107 2.47 11.85 4.58
N CYS A 108 1.96 11.19 3.55
CA CYS A 108 0.57 11.29 3.11
C CYS A 108 -0.35 10.42 3.97
N LEU A 109 0.18 9.30 4.45
CA LEU A 109 -0.40 8.45 5.48
C LEU A 109 0.64 8.26 6.60
N THR A 110 0.18 7.90 7.78
CA THR A 110 1.04 7.49 8.91
C THR A 110 0.90 5.99 9.17
N GLU A 111 1.77 5.43 10.02
CA GLU A 111 1.68 4.01 10.38
C GLU A 111 0.33 3.66 11.02
N GLU A 112 -0.30 4.60 11.72
CA GLU A 112 -1.63 4.45 12.34
C GLU A 112 -2.77 4.29 11.32
N ASP A 113 -2.57 4.73 10.07
CA ASP A 113 -3.52 4.49 8.98
C ASP A 113 -3.48 3.02 8.50
N PHE A 114 -2.66 2.16 9.11
CA PHE A 114 -2.51 0.74 8.77
C PHE A 114 -2.70 -0.15 10.00
N ILE A 115 -3.55 -1.16 9.87
CA ILE A 115 -3.64 -2.30 10.82
C ILE A 115 -2.40 -3.19 10.65
N LYS A 116 -1.92 -3.33 9.42
CA LYS A 116 -0.69 -4.04 9.07
C LYS A 116 0.08 -3.23 8.03
N LEU A 117 1.35 -2.96 8.31
CA LEU A 117 2.24 -2.21 7.42
C LEU A 117 2.60 -3.01 6.17
N PRO A 118 2.90 -2.32 5.04
CA PRO A 118 3.37 -2.99 3.83
C PRO A 118 4.74 -3.63 4.03
N THR A 119 4.95 -4.80 3.43
CA THR A 119 6.24 -5.50 3.45
C THR A 119 7.29 -4.65 2.74
N GLY A 120 8.46 -4.50 3.36
CA GLY A 120 9.54 -3.63 2.86
C GLY A 120 9.41 -2.17 3.29
N TRP A 121 8.40 -1.80 4.10
CA TRP A 121 8.44 -0.55 4.84
C TRP A 121 9.48 -0.63 5.95
N ASN A 122 10.64 -0.02 5.71
CA ASN A 122 11.62 0.22 6.75
C ASN A 122 11.09 1.38 7.60
N THR A 123 10.71 1.07 8.84
CA THR A 123 10.22 2.07 9.77
C THR A 123 11.33 3.05 10.15
N GLY A 124 12.58 2.94 9.68
CA GLY A 124 13.73 3.73 10.16
C GLY A 124 14.23 3.29 11.54
N GLN A 125 13.45 2.45 12.24
CA GLN A 125 13.87 1.78 13.46
C GLN A 125 14.87 0.67 13.14
N GLU A 126 14.73 -0.04 12.01
CA GLU A 126 15.71 -1.05 11.57
C GLU A 126 17.08 -0.42 11.28
N ASP A 127 17.11 0.71 10.58
CA ASP A 127 18.36 1.45 10.33
C ASP A 127 19.01 1.90 11.65
N CYS A 128 18.19 2.39 12.59
CA CYS A 128 18.66 2.77 13.91
C CYS A 128 19.17 1.57 14.72
N ILE A 129 18.48 0.43 14.65
CA ILE A 129 18.90 -0.84 15.29
C ILE A 129 20.25 -1.29 14.75
N LEU A 130 20.45 -1.24 13.43
CA LEU A 130 21.71 -1.60 12.78
C LEU A 130 22.85 -0.65 13.21
N GLU A 131 22.61 0.66 13.18
CA GLU A 131 23.62 1.63 13.62
C GLU A 131 23.98 1.43 15.10
N ILE A 132 22.98 1.20 15.97
CA ILE A 132 23.22 0.87 17.38
C ILE A 132 24.02 -0.42 17.52
N ALA A 133 23.70 -1.46 16.76
CA ALA A 133 24.39 -2.75 16.81
C ALA A 133 25.87 -2.59 16.43
N ASP A 134 26.16 -1.81 15.39
CA ASP A 134 27.53 -1.48 14.97
C ASP A 134 28.29 -0.70 16.04
N LEU A 135 27.67 0.31 16.65
CA LEU A 135 28.28 1.07 17.75
C LEU A 135 28.57 0.20 18.96
N LEU A 136 27.67 -0.75 19.29
CA LEU A 136 27.90 -1.74 20.34
C LEU A 136 29.04 -2.70 19.96
N ALA A 137 29.15 -3.12 18.70
CA ALA A 137 30.24 -3.96 18.21
C ALA A 137 31.61 -3.26 18.27
N GLN A 138 31.63 -1.94 18.06
CA GLN A 138 32.79 -1.06 18.26
C GLN A 138 33.13 -0.83 19.75
N GLY A 139 32.39 -1.43 20.68
CA GLY A 139 32.65 -1.35 22.11
C GLY A 139 32.07 -0.11 22.80
N MET A 140 31.21 0.67 22.13
CA MET A 140 30.54 1.78 22.80
C MET A 140 29.55 1.29 23.86
N SER A 141 29.51 1.99 25.00
CA SER A 141 28.50 1.72 26.03
C SER A 141 27.13 2.24 25.62
N VAL A 142 26.06 1.57 26.07
CA VAL A 142 24.67 2.03 25.86
C VAL A 142 24.45 3.46 26.36
N LYS A 143 25.15 3.89 27.43
CA LYS A 143 25.07 5.26 27.94
C LYS A 143 25.61 6.28 26.94
N ALA A 144 26.74 5.98 26.30
CA ALA A 144 27.33 6.85 25.27
C ALA A 144 26.47 6.90 24.00
N ILE A 145 25.87 5.78 23.61
CA ILE A 145 24.93 5.73 22.50
C ILE A 145 23.70 6.60 22.80
N LYS A 146 23.09 6.47 23.98
CA LYS A 146 21.94 7.32 24.37
C LYS A 146 22.27 8.81 24.35
N GLU A 147 23.47 9.20 24.78
CA GLU A 147 23.92 10.59 24.73
C GLU A 147 24.03 11.11 23.28
N LYS A 148 24.51 10.28 22.35
CA LYS A 148 24.60 10.62 20.91
C LYS A 148 23.24 10.95 20.30
N TYR A 149 22.17 10.29 20.75
CA TYR A 149 20.82 10.48 20.21
C TYR A 149 19.90 11.30 21.13
N LYS A 150 20.43 11.99 22.14
CA LYS A 150 19.59 12.73 23.11
C LYS A 150 18.68 13.78 22.47
N ASP A 151 19.12 14.35 21.35
CA ASP A 151 18.41 15.42 20.64
C ASP A 151 17.44 14.86 19.58
N VAL A 152 17.44 13.54 19.36
CA VAL A 152 16.56 12.87 18.41
C VAL A 152 15.18 12.70 19.03
N LYS A 153 14.22 13.47 18.52
CA LYS A 153 12.82 13.49 19.01
C LYS A 153 11.95 12.38 18.45
N GLU A 154 12.32 11.83 17.29
CA GLU A 154 11.53 10.84 16.58
C GLU A 154 12.47 9.83 15.90
N ILE A 155 12.19 8.55 16.07
CA ILE A 155 12.87 7.47 15.36
C ILE A 155 11.80 6.73 14.59
N GLY A 156 11.79 6.95 13.29
CA GLY A 156 10.98 6.13 12.43
C GLY A 156 9.48 6.35 12.54
N GLY A 157 9.04 7.60 12.49
CA GLY A 157 7.63 7.93 12.64
C GLY A 157 7.11 7.91 14.08
N LYS A 158 7.89 7.38 15.03
CA LYS A 158 7.50 7.25 16.44
C LYS A 158 8.29 8.19 17.33
N GLU A 159 7.59 8.82 18.28
CA GLU A 159 8.23 9.62 19.32
C GLU A 159 9.28 8.78 20.05
N CYS A 160 10.42 9.41 20.30
CA CYS A 160 11.60 8.78 20.88
C CYS A 160 11.42 8.57 22.40
N THR A 161 10.49 7.68 22.76
CA THR A 161 10.16 7.37 24.16
C THR A 161 11.20 6.45 24.81
N LYS A 162 11.17 6.37 26.14
CA LYS A 162 12.04 5.48 26.90
C LYS A 162 11.78 4.01 26.55
N GLU A 163 10.53 3.67 26.27
CA GLU A 163 10.07 2.35 25.87
C GLU A 163 10.64 1.99 24.50
N LEU A 164 10.49 2.87 23.50
CA LEU A 164 11.04 2.66 22.16
C LEU A 164 12.55 2.45 22.21
N TRP A 165 13.27 3.28 22.95
CA TRP A 165 14.71 3.10 23.16
C TRP A 165 15.08 1.74 23.75
N THR A 166 14.27 1.25 24.69
CA THR A 166 14.54 -0.03 25.34
C THR A 166 14.36 -1.18 24.35
N GLU A 167 13.39 -1.09 23.45
CA GLU A 167 13.18 -2.05 22.37
C GLU A 167 14.33 -2.01 21.34
N LEU A 168 14.71 -0.82 20.86
CA LEU A 168 15.80 -0.66 19.88
C LEU A 168 17.12 -1.25 20.41
N ILE A 169 17.50 -0.95 21.66
CA ILE A 169 18.72 -1.50 22.27
C ILE A 169 18.63 -3.03 22.42
N LYS A 170 17.45 -3.57 22.75
CA LYS A 170 17.24 -5.01 22.92
C LYS A 170 17.42 -5.75 21.60
N GLU A 171 16.82 -5.26 20.52
CA GLU A 171 16.98 -5.85 19.18
C GLU A 171 18.41 -5.72 18.67
N ALA A 172 19.05 -4.55 18.85
CA ALA A 172 20.45 -4.34 18.46
C ALA A 172 21.43 -5.29 19.17
N ARG A 173 21.18 -5.61 20.44
CA ARG A 173 21.99 -6.59 21.20
C ARG A 173 21.84 -8.00 20.63
N LYS A 174 20.64 -8.43 20.27
CA LYS A 174 20.42 -9.74 19.65
C LYS A 174 21.22 -9.88 18.36
N LEU A 175 21.24 -8.84 17.51
CA LEU A 175 22.01 -8.84 16.26
C LEU A 175 23.52 -8.92 16.50
N ASN A 176 24.03 -8.21 17.50
CA ASN A 176 25.44 -8.25 17.88
C ASN A 176 25.84 -9.62 18.48
N GLU A 177 24.97 -10.27 19.25
CA GLU A 177 25.20 -11.62 19.80
C GLU A 177 25.22 -12.70 18.71
N VAL A 178 24.44 -12.56 17.64
CA VAL A 178 24.43 -13.49 16.49
C VAL A 178 25.66 -13.31 15.59
N SER A 179 26.35 -12.17 15.67
CA SER A 179 27.49 -11.81 14.82
C SER A 179 28.86 -12.11 15.47
N LYS A 180 28.88 -12.68 16.68
CA LYS A 180 30.09 -13.09 17.43
C LYS A 180 30.24 -14.60 17.43
#